data_AF-A0A1V4BMF8-F1
#
_entry.id   AF-A0A1V4BMF8-F1
#
_cell.length_a   1.000
_cell.length_b   1.000
_cell.length_c   1.000
_cell.angle_alpha   90.00
_cell.angle_beta   90.00
_cell.angle_gamma   90.00
#
_symmetry.space_group_name_H-M   'P 1'
#
loop_
_entity.id
_entity.type
_entity.pdbx_description
1 polymer ?
#
loop_
_entity_poly.entity_id
_entity_poly.type
_entity_poly.pdbx_seq_one_letter_code
_entity_poly.pdbx_strand_id
1 'polypeptide(L)'
;MARIAGVDLPRDKRVEIALTYLYGVGLSRSQEVLSATGVNPDTRVKDLSDEDVAALRTYIETNYQIEGDLRRWEAMNIKRLADIGTYRGRRHRLGLPVRGQRTRTNARTRRGRRVTVAGKKKAPSKK
;
A
#
# COMPACT_ATOMS: atom_id res chain seq x y z
N MET A 1 7.88 12.47 19.43
CA MET A 1 7.24 12.29 18.10
C MET A 1 7.85 11.05 17.50
N ALA A 2 7.12 9.94 17.41
CA ALA A 2 7.70 8.70 16.90
C ALA A 2 7.77 8.75 15.37
N ARG A 3 8.99 8.90 14.84
CA ARG A 3 9.29 8.78 13.42
C ARG A 3 9.95 7.43 13.17
N ILE A 4 9.33 6.59 12.36
CA ILE A 4 9.85 5.27 12.00
C ILE A 4 10.00 5.23 10.49
N ALA A 5 11.20 4.86 10.00
CA ALA A 5 11.52 4.72 8.58
C ALA A 5 11.14 5.94 7.69
N GLY A 6 11.29 7.15 8.24
CA GLY A 6 10.99 8.39 7.51
C GLY A 6 9.52 8.78 7.46
N VAL A 7 8.63 8.03 8.12
CA VAL A 7 7.21 8.35 8.27
C VAL A 7 6.90 8.72 9.72
N ASP A 8 6.12 9.78 9.90
CA ASP A 8 5.67 10.24 11.20
C ASP A 8 4.39 9.51 11.60
N LEU A 9 4.43 8.79 12.73
CA LEU A 9 3.28 8.05 13.23
C LEU A 9 2.23 8.99 13.86
N PRO A 10 0.93 8.73 13.67
CA PRO A 10 -0.14 9.53 14.25
C PRO A 10 -0.13 9.42 15.78
N ARG A 11 0.09 10.55 16.47
CA ARG A 11 0.33 10.62 17.93
C ARG A 11 -0.82 10.08 18.78
N ASP A 12 -2.06 10.32 18.35
CA ASP A 12 -3.25 10.04 19.17
C ASP A 12 -3.78 8.62 18.98
N LYS A 13 -3.20 7.81 18.08
CA LYS A 13 -3.66 6.45 17.82
C LYS A 13 -2.93 5.43 18.70
N ARG A 14 -3.59 4.28 18.87
CA ARG A 14 -2.95 3.07 19.41
C ARG A 14 -1.77 2.66 18.55
N VAL A 15 -0.70 2.17 19.15
CA VAL A 15 0.53 1.80 18.44
C VAL A 15 0.25 0.75 17.35
N GLU A 16 -0.60 -0.24 17.66
CA GLU A 16 -1.03 -1.28 16.71
C GLU A 16 -1.59 -0.71 15.40
N ILE A 17 -2.45 0.31 15.50
CA ILE A 17 -3.04 0.94 14.31
C ILE A 17 -2.08 1.95 13.71
N ALA A 18 -1.31 2.65 14.53
CA ALA A 18 -0.36 3.64 14.05
C ALA A 18 0.70 3.00 13.15
N LEU A 19 1.23 1.83 13.50
CA LEU A 19 2.22 1.11 12.69
C LEU A 19 1.72 0.75 11.29
N THR A 20 0.40 0.55 11.11
CA THR A 20 -0.19 0.26 9.79
C THR A 20 -0.12 1.43 8.80
N TYR A 21 0.26 2.63 9.25
CA TYR A 21 0.53 3.75 8.36
C TYR A 21 1.82 3.58 7.57
N LEU A 22 2.72 2.70 8.01
CA LEU A 22 3.93 2.34 7.29
C LEU A 22 3.57 1.44 6.10
N TYR A 23 3.98 1.83 4.90
CA TYR A 23 3.82 1.02 3.71
C TYR A 23 4.63 -0.28 3.85
N GLY A 24 3.93 -1.41 3.81
CA GLY A 24 4.49 -2.73 4.04
C GLY A 24 4.20 -3.29 5.43
N VAL A 25 3.66 -2.51 6.36
CA VAL A 25 3.21 -3.00 7.66
C VAL A 25 1.68 -3.04 7.66
N GLY A 26 1.12 -4.25 7.68
CA GLY A 26 -0.32 -4.47 7.90
C GLY A 26 -0.62 -4.77 9.36
N LEU A 27 -1.89 -5.02 9.68
CA LEU A 27 -2.31 -5.36 11.05
C LEU A 27 -1.56 -6.58 11.61
N SER A 28 -1.45 -7.65 10.82
CA SER A 28 -0.76 -8.87 11.23
C SER A 28 0.71 -8.64 11.56
N ARG A 29 1.43 -7.88 10.71
CA ARG A 29 2.84 -7.53 10.96
C ARG A 29 2.98 -6.60 12.15
N SER A 30 2.04 -5.67 12.34
CA SER A 30 2.05 -4.82 13.53
C SER A 30 1.91 -5.62 14.82
N GLN A 31 1.02 -6.61 14.86
CA GLN A 31 0.85 -7.48 16.02
C GLN A 31 2.09 -8.34 16.28
N GLU A 32 2.70 -8.87 15.21
CA GLU A 32 3.96 -9.61 15.27
C GLU A 32 5.09 -8.74 15.87
N VAL A 33 5.28 -7.53 15.35
CA VAL A 33 6.28 -6.57 15.84
C VAL A 33 6.05 -6.23 17.32
N LEU A 34 4.81 -5.97 17.71
CA LEU A 34 4.46 -5.65 19.10
C LEU A 34 4.70 -6.85 20.03
N SER A 35 4.37 -8.06 19.57
CA SER A 35 4.63 -9.28 20.34
C SER A 35 6.13 -9.56 20.52
N ALA A 36 6.94 -9.24 19.52
CA ALA A 36 8.39 -9.45 19.55
C ALA A 36 9.14 -8.39 20.37
N THR A 37 8.63 -7.15 20.40
CA THR A 37 9.23 -6.04 21.14
C THR A 37 8.71 -5.93 22.58
N GLY A 38 7.62 -6.62 22.92
CA GLY A 38 7.01 -6.57 24.25
C GLY A 38 6.21 -5.28 24.52
N VAL A 39 6.03 -4.43 23.52
CA VAL A 39 5.29 -3.17 23.64
C VAL A 39 3.79 -3.44 23.67
N ASN A 40 3.09 -2.85 24.64
CA ASN A 40 1.65 -3.04 24.79
C ASN A 40 0.86 -2.40 23.60
N PRO A 41 0.03 -3.17 22.86
CA PRO A 41 -0.76 -2.69 21.71
C PRO A 41 -1.76 -1.55 22.01
N ASP A 42 -2.24 -1.45 23.25
CA ASP A 42 -3.24 -0.47 23.66
C ASP A 42 -2.65 0.91 24.01
N THR A 43 -1.32 0.98 24.14
CA THR A 43 -0.63 2.25 24.36
C THR A 43 -0.84 3.18 23.16
N ARG A 44 -0.85 4.49 23.43
CA ARG A 44 -0.88 5.48 22.36
C ARG A 44 0.54 5.86 21.97
N VAL A 45 0.72 6.27 20.71
CA VAL A 45 2.04 6.66 20.18
C VAL A 45 2.68 7.80 20.96
N LYS A 46 1.88 8.71 21.50
CA LYS A 46 2.37 9.82 22.34
C LYS A 46 2.94 9.37 23.70
N ASP A 47 2.51 8.22 24.19
CA ASP A 47 2.84 7.69 25.52
C ASP A 47 3.93 6.60 25.44
N LEU A 48 4.50 6.38 24.24
CA LEU A 48 5.62 5.46 24.04
C LEU A 48 6.91 6.04 24.65
N SER A 49 7.70 5.18 25.29
CA SER A 49 9.05 5.52 25.70
C SER A 49 10.00 5.60 24.50
N ASP A 50 11.07 6.37 24.61
CA ASP A 50 12.08 6.45 23.54
C ASP A 50 12.78 5.09 23.31
N GLU A 51 12.89 4.26 24.36
CA GLU A 51 13.40 2.89 24.28
C GLU A 51 12.49 2.00 23.44
N ASP A 52 11.18 2.05 23.67
CA ASP A 52 10.18 1.31 22.88
C ASP A 52 10.21 1.74 21.41
N VAL A 53 10.33 3.04 21.16
CA VAL A 53 10.44 3.57 19.78
C VAL A 53 11.70 3.05 19.10
N ALA A 54 12.84 3.01 19.80
CA ALA A 54 14.09 2.47 19.26
C ALA A 54 14.00 0.96 18.99
N ALA A 55 13.35 0.20 19.88
CA ALA A 55 13.14 -1.24 19.74
C ALA A 55 12.24 -1.55 18.52
N LEU A 56 11.09 -0.86 18.42
CA LEU A 56 10.18 -0.97 17.28
C LEU A 56 10.88 -0.64 15.97
N ARG A 57 11.67 0.45 15.95
CA ARG A 57 12.41 0.85 14.76
C ARG A 57 13.42 -0.21 14.31
N THR A 58 14.26 -0.68 15.24
CA THR A 58 15.31 -1.65 14.95
C THR A 58 14.72 -2.97 14.44
N TYR A 59 13.65 -3.44 15.10
CA TYR A 59 12.99 -4.67 14.70
C TYR A 59 12.36 -4.56 13.30
N ILE A 60 11.69 -3.43 13.01
CA ILE A 60 11.05 -3.21 11.71
C ILE A 60 12.08 -3.10 10.59
N GLU A 61 13.14 -2.31 10.78
CA GLU A 61 14.19 -2.09 9.76
C GLU A 61 14.99 -3.38 9.46
N THR A 62 15.16 -4.25 10.45
CA THR A 62 15.93 -5.50 10.29
C THR A 62 15.11 -6.60 9.60
N ASN A 63 13.83 -6.75 9.98
CA ASN A 63 13.03 -7.91 9.55
C ASN A 63 12.18 -7.67 8.30
N TYR A 64 11.86 -6.42 7.96
CA TYR A 64 10.94 -6.12 6.88
C TYR A 64 11.48 -5.09 5.88
N GLN A 65 11.22 -5.33 4.61
CA GLN A 65 11.34 -4.31 3.56
C GLN A 65 10.10 -3.42 3.60
N ILE A 66 10.31 -2.13 3.83
CA ILE A 66 9.24 -1.15 4.02
C ILE A 66 9.45 0.08 3.13
N GLU A 67 8.39 0.86 2.97
CA GLU A 67 8.37 2.16 2.27
C GLU A 67 9.07 2.14 0.91
N GLY A 68 10.16 2.90 0.76
CA GLY A 68 10.86 3.09 -0.49
C GLY A 68 11.39 1.77 -1.06
N ASP A 69 11.87 0.86 -0.22
CA ASP A 69 12.44 -0.41 -0.67
C ASP A 69 11.37 -1.32 -1.24
N LEU A 70 10.25 -1.46 -0.52
CA LEU A 70 9.13 -2.27 -0.97
C LEU A 70 8.50 -1.70 -2.26
N ARG A 71 8.36 -0.37 -2.36
CA ARG A 71 7.84 0.30 -3.57
C ARG A 71 8.76 0.10 -4.77
N ARG A 72 10.08 0.24 -4.57
CA ARG A 72 11.07 0.00 -5.63
C ARG A 72 11.06 -1.46 -6.08
N TRP A 73 11.01 -2.39 -5.13
CA TRP A 73 10.93 -3.82 -5.42
C TRP A 73 9.68 -4.19 -6.22
N GLU A 74 8.51 -3.65 -5.85
CA GLU A 74 7.27 -3.85 -6.59
C GLU A 74 7.33 -3.25 -8.01
N ALA A 75 7.87 -2.03 -8.14
CA ALA A 75 8.04 -1.39 -9.44
C ALA A 75 8.96 -2.20 -10.36
N MET A 76 10.06 -2.74 -9.83
CA MET A 76 10.98 -3.61 -10.57
C MET A 76 10.32 -4.92 -10.99
N ASN A 77 9.49 -5.51 -10.14
CA ASN A 77 8.71 -6.70 -10.48
C ASN A 77 7.75 -6.45 -11.65
N ILE A 78 7.06 -5.30 -11.65
CA ILE A 78 6.16 -4.90 -12.74
C ILE A 78 6.96 -4.63 -14.02
N LYS A 79 8.08 -3.92 -13.92
CA LYS A 79 8.97 -3.61 -15.05
C LYS A 79 9.47 -4.89 -15.70
N ARG A 80 9.98 -5.83 -14.91
CA ARG A 80 10.40 -7.17 -15.39
C ARG A 80 9.31 -7.87 -16.19
N LEU A 81 8.07 -7.90 -15.69
CA LEU A 81 6.95 -8.53 -16.40
C LEU A 81 6.63 -7.84 -17.73
N ALA A 82 6.75 -6.52 -17.78
CA ALA A 82 6.52 -5.72 -18.97
C ALA A 82 7.63 -5.93 -20.01
N ASP A 83 8.89 -5.96 -19.59
CA ASP A 83 10.06 -6.13 -20.46
C ASP A 83 10.08 -7.52 -21.10
N ILE A 84 9.75 -8.58 -20.34
CA ILE A 84 9.58 -9.94 -20.87
C ILE A 84 8.42 -10.04 -21.89
N GLY A 85 7.44 -9.14 -21.82
CA GLY A 85 6.31 -9.15 -22.76
C GLY A 85 5.20 -10.16 -22.43
N THR A 86 5.17 -10.70 -21.21
CA THR A 86 4.10 -11.60 -20.75
C THR A 86 2.71 -10.98 -20.87
N TYR A 87 1.64 -11.80 -20.89
CA TYR A 87 0.26 -11.27 -20.87
C TYR A 87 0.04 -10.28 -19.72
N ARG A 88 0.50 -10.62 -18.51
CA ARG A 88 0.43 -9.73 -17.34
C ARG A 88 1.14 -8.40 -17.59
N GLY A 89 2.37 -8.45 -18.11
CA GLY A 89 3.14 -7.25 -18.48
C GLY A 89 2.42 -6.35 -19.48
N ARG A 90 1.87 -6.94 -20.56
CA ARG A 90 1.07 -6.19 -21.55
C ARG A 90 -0.14 -5.51 -20.90
N ARG A 91 -0.84 -6.19 -19.98
CA ARG A 91 -1.97 -5.61 -19.24
C ARG A 91 -1.55 -4.48 -18.31
N HIS A 92 -0.40 -4.62 -17.64
CA HIS A 92 0.17 -3.54 -16.83
C HIS A 92 0.46 -2.29 -17.68
N ARG A 93 1.11 -2.46 -18.85
CA ARG A 93 1.43 -1.38 -19.81
C ARG A 93 0.17 -0.69 -20.35
N LEU A 94 -0.87 -1.45 -20.66
CA LEU A 94 -2.15 -0.92 -21.17
C LEU A 94 -3.06 -0.32 -20.09
N GLY A 95 -2.66 -0.30 -18.82
CA GLY A 95 -3.53 0.18 -17.73
C GLY A 95 -4.81 -0.65 -17.58
N LEU A 96 -4.72 -1.97 -17.79
CA LEU A 96 -5.86 -2.90 -17.68
C LEU A 96 -5.73 -3.84 -16.48
N PRO A 97 -6.86 -4.35 -15.94
CA PRO A 97 -6.83 -5.36 -14.89
C PRO A 97 -6.10 -6.63 -15.33
N VAL A 98 -5.36 -7.22 -14.40
CA VAL A 98 -4.37 -8.29 -14.67
C VAL A 98 -4.87 -9.67 -14.21
N ARG A 99 -5.85 -9.76 -13.30
CA ARG A 99 -6.33 -11.01 -12.69
C ARG A 99 -7.60 -11.54 -13.38
N GLY A 100 -7.68 -11.43 -14.71
CA GLY A 100 -8.81 -11.96 -15.49
C GLY A 100 -10.14 -11.21 -15.37
N GLN A 101 -10.17 -10.03 -14.75
CA GLN A 101 -11.42 -9.27 -14.62
C GLN A 101 -11.96 -8.80 -15.99
N ARG A 102 -13.29 -8.84 -16.15
CA ARG A 102 -14.00 -8.37 -17.35
C ARG A 102 -13.78 -6.87 -17.56
N THR A 103 -13.29 -6.47 -18.75
CA THR A 103 -12.97 -5.07 -19.06
C THR A 103 -14.00 -4.33 -19.91
N ARG A 104 -15.10 -4.98 -20.31
CA ARG A 104 -16.16 -4.35 -21.11
C ARG A 104 -16.90 -3.26 -20.32
N THR A 105 -17.11 -3.47 -19.02
CA THR A 105 -17.88 -2.57 -18.14
C THR A 105 -17.03 -2.00 -17.01
N ASN A 106 -16.81 -2.78 -15.95
CA ASN A 106 -16.29 -2.31 -14.67
C ASN A 106 -14.78 -2.56 -14.56
N ALA A 107 -13.98 -1.56 -14.94
CA ALA A 107 -12.52 -1.60 -14.81
C ALA A 107 -11.94 -0.25 -14.36
N ARG A 108 -12.72 0.56 -13.63
CA ARG A 108 -12.41 1.97 -13.34
C ARG A 108 -11.25 2.17 -12.38
N THR A 109 -11.09 1.33 -11.37
CA THR A 109 -9.94 1.39 -10.44
C THR A 109 -8.61 1.31 -11.19
N ARG A 110 -8.55 0.54 -12.29
CA ARG A 110 -7.32 0.37 -13.09
C ARG A 110 -7.24 1.29 -14.31
N ARG A 111 -8.36 1.57 -14.98
CA ARG A 111 -8.42 2.46 -16.17
C ARG A 111 -8.49 3.95 -15.84
N GLY A 112 -8.77 4.32 -14.59
CA GLY A 112 -9.05 5.68 -14.18
C GLY A 112 -10.47 6.16 -14.51
N ARG A 113 -10.68 7.48 -14.35
CA ARG A 113 -11.96 8.16 -14.57
C ARG A 113 -12.47 7.93 -16.01
N ARG A 114 -13.79 7.93 -16.19
CA ARG A 114 -14.40 7.79 -17.51
C ARG A 114 -14.05 9.00 -18.38
N VAL A 115 -13.17 8.79 -19.34
CA VAL A 115 -12.96 9.73 -20.44
C VAL A 115 -14.16 9.63 -21.38
N THR A 116 -14.99 10.67 -21.41
CA THR A 116 -16.05 10.81 -22.40
C THR A 116 -15.41 11.29 -23.69
N VAL A 117 -15.64 10.56 -24.79
CA VAL A 117 -15.28 11.07 -26.12
C VAL A 117 -16.21 12.24 -26.42
N ALA A 118 -15.66 13.45 -26.51
CA ALA A 118 -16.41 14.61 -26.96
C ALA A 118 -16.99 14.32 -28.36
N GLY A 119 -18.29 14.57 -28.55
CA GLY A 119 -18.97 14.36 -29.84
C GLY A 119 -19.75 13.04 -30.00
N LYS A 120 -19.82 12.16 -28.99
CA LYS A 120 -20.77 11.03 -29.05
C LYS A 120 -22.20 11.54 -28.81
N LYS A 121 -22.99 11.67 -29.88
CA LYS A 121 -24.44 11.93 -29.81
C LYS A 121 -25.08 11.04 -28.75
N LYS A 122 -25.83 11.66 -27.83
CA LYS A 122 -26.65 10.96 -26.85
C LYS A 122 -27.57 10.02 -27.64
N ALA A 123 -27.56 8.72 -27.33
CA ALA A 123 -28.53 7.80 -27.93
C ALA A 123 -29.94 8.31 -27.60
N PRO A 124 -30.88 8.32 -28.55
CA PRO A 124 -32.25 8.78 -28.28
C PRO A 124 -32.81 7.93 -27.14
N SER A 125 -33.36 8.58 -26.12
CA SER A 125 -34.13 7.89 -25.09
C SER A 125 -35.33 7.25 -25.79
N LYS A 126 -35.53 5.94 -25.62
CA LYS A 126 -36.81 5.32 -25.99
C LYS A 126 -37.88 5.94 -25.07
N LYS A 127 -38.80 6.68 -25.68
CA LYS A 127 -40.10 7.02 -25.07
C LYS A 127 -40.95 5.76 -25.02
#